data_AF-A0A139NFN5-F1
#
_entry.id   AF-A0A139NFN5-F1
#
_cell.length_a   1.000
_cell.length_b   1.000
_cell.length_c   1.000
_cell.angle_alpha   90.00
_cell.angle_beta   90.00
_cell.angle_gamma   90.00
#
_symmetry.space_group_name_H-M   'P 1'
#
loop_
_entity.id
_entity.type
_entity.pdbx_description
1 polymer ?
#
loop_
_entity_poly.entity_id
_entity_poly.type
_entity_poly.pdbx_seq_one_letter_code
_entity_poly.pdbx_strand_id
1 'polypeptide(L)'
;MVAKLEESGLLKDQAQLLAAYSQTLEEAQNLQTSKSFFDVTQVCQCFVNLCLAKNELAFLQAAKLSSLADDKEKQDQIFRILEILFSQHIEKESGRTSLDRLFQSRKMWRANVSFQNALEYMIIQPAKRS
;
A
#
# COMPACT_ATOMS: atom_id res chain seq x y z
N MET A 1 -15.47 -13.87 -2.89
CA MET A 1 -15.16 -13.11 -1.67
C MET A 1 -15.69 -11.68 -1.76
N VAL A 2 -15.31 -10.91 -2.78
CA VAL A 2 -15.77 -9.52 -3.02
C VAL A 2 -17.29 -9.33 -2.89
N ALA A 3 -18.11 -10.11 -3.60
CA ALA A 3 -19.58 -9.95 -3.52
C ALA A 3 -20.14 -10.09 -2.09
N LYS A 4 -19.60 -11.01 -1.28
CA LYS A 4 -20.02 -11.19 0.13
C LYS A 4 -19.59 -10.03 1.04
N LEU A 5 -18.49 -9.36 0.69
CA LEU A 5 -17.98 -8.18 1.38
C LEU A 5 -18.79 -6.92 0.99
N GLU A 6 -19.24 -6.82 -0.26
CA GLU A 6 -20.14 -5.75 -0.69
C GLU A 6 -21.53 -5.87 -0.05
N GLU A 7 -22.07 -7.10 0.03
CA GLU A 7 -23.34 -7.40 0.71
C GLU A 7 -23.30 -7.03 2.21
N SER A 8 -22.12 -7.07 2.83
CA SER A 8 -21.92 -6.66 4.22
C SER A 8 -21.67 -5.14 4.38
N GLY A 9 -21.83 -4.35 3.31
CA GLY A 9 -21.84 -2.89 3.33
C GLY A 9 -20.52 -2.22 2.98
N LEU A 10 -19.49 -2.96 2.54
CA LEU A 10 -18.26 -2.33 2.04
C LEU A 10 -18.47 -1.71 0.67
N LEU A 11 -17.76 -0.60 0.44
CA LEU A 11 -17.59 -0.08 -0.91
C LEU A 11 -16.80 -1.06 -1.76
N LYS A 12 -17.08 -1.09 -3.08
CA LYS A 12 -16.44 -1.98 -4.05
C LYS A 12 -14.92 -2.00 -3.94
N ASP A 13 -14.28 -0.83 -3.90
CA ASP A 13 -12.81 -0.73 -3.84
C ASP A 13 -12.24 -1.31 -2.53
N GLN A 14 -12.96 -1.14 -1.42
CA GLN A 14 -12.60 -1.71 -0.13
C GLN A 14 -12.77 -3.23 -0.12
N ALA A 15 -13.88 -3.74 -0.67
CA ALA A 15 -14.16 -5.16 -0.81
C ALA A 15 -13.12 -5.85 -1.72
N GLN A 16 -12.70 -5.19 -2.80
CA GLN A 16 -11.65 -5.66 -3.69
C GLN A 16 -10.29 -5.69 -2.98
N LEU A 17 -9.92 -4.63 -2.26
CA LEU A 17 -8.67 -4.57 -1.51
C LEU A 17 -8.62 -5.65 -0.42
N LEU A 18 -9.69 -5.81 0.35
CA LEU A 18 -9.80 -6.87 1.37
C LEU A 18 -9.71 -8.26 0.76
N ALA A 19 -10.43 -8.51 -0.33
CA ALA A 19 -10.38 -9.81 -1.00
C ALA A 19 -9.01 -10.11 -1.61
N ALA A 20 -8.25 -9.09 -2.03
CA ALA A 20 -6.89 -9.26 -2.54
C ALA A 20 -5.85 -9.39 -1.41
N TYR A 21 -6.11 -8.78 -0.25
CA TYR A 21 -5.24 -8.84 0.93
C TYR A 21 -5.40 -10.15 1.70
N SER A 22 -6.64 -10.59 1.91
CA SER A 22 -6.98 -11.76 2.71
C SER A 22 -6.86 -13.05 1.92
N GLN A 23 -6.34 -14.09 2.57
CA GLN A 23 -6.21 -15.42 1.99
C GLN A 23 -7.50 -16.24 2.14
N THR A 24 -8.31 -15.93 3.16
CA THR A 24 -9.57 -16.61 3.45
C THR A 24 -10.71 -15.61 3.68
N LEU A 25 -11.96 -16.09 3.55
CA LEU A 25 -13.13 -15.26 3.78
C LEU A 25 -13.24 -14.83 5.25
N GLU A 26 -12.82 -15.71 6.17
CA GLU A 26 -12.83 -15.43 7.61
C GLU A 26 -11.85 -14.32 7.98
N GLU A 27 -10.64 -14.34 7.42
CA GLU A 27 -9.68 -13.25 7.58
C GLU A 27 -10.25 -11.92 7.06
N ALA A 28 -10.88 -11.93 5.89
CA ALA A 28 -11.50 -10.75 5.31
C ALA A 28 -12.64 -10.20 6.18
N GLN A 29 -13.47 -11.07 6.76
CA GLN A 29 -14.56 -10.67 7.66
C GLN A 29 -14.04 -10.10 8.98
N ASN A 30 -12.96 -10.66 9.53
CA ASN A 30 -12.30 -10.10 10.71
C ASN A 30 -11.74 -8.71 10.41
N LEU A 31 -11.01 -8.55 9.31
CA LEU A 31 -10.43 -7.26 8.90
C LEU A 31 -11.49 -6.23 8.48
N GLN A 32 -12.65 -6.65 7.98
CA GLN A 32 -13.80 -5.76 7.69
C GLN A 32 -14.25 -4.97 8.94
N THR A 33 -14.06 -5.49 10.14
CA THR A 33 -14.40 -4.77 11.38
C THR A 33 -13.24 -3.96 11.95
N SER A 34 -12.05 -4.06 11.37
CA SER A 34 -10.84 -3.43 11.88
C SER A 34 -10.71 -1.99 11.40
N LYS A 35 -11.03 -1.03 12.29
CA LYS A 35 -10.83 0.40 12.01
C LYS A 35 -9.38 0.73 11.66
N SER A 36 -8.43 0.14 12.40
CA SER A 36 -6.99 0.35 12.17
C SER A 36 -6.58 -0.04 10.75
N PHE A 37 -7.11 -1.14 10.23
CA PHE A 37 -6.86 -1.57 8.86
C PHE A 37 -7.34 -0.52 7.86
N PHE A 38 -8.58 -0.02 8.00
CA PHE A 38 -9.10 1.00 7.08
C PHE A 38 -8.33 2.32 7.16
N ASP A 39 -7.98 2.78 8.36
CA ASP A 39 -7.18 3.99 8.54
C ASP A 39 -5.84 3.89 7.78
N VAL A 40 -5.17 2.74 7.87
CA VAL A 40 -3.94 2.46 7.12
C VAL A 40 -4.20 2.40 5.61
N THR A 41 -5.22 1.66 5.16
CA THR A 41 -5.53 1.53 3.73
C THR A 41 -5.84 2.87 3.06
N GLN A 42 -6.52 3.78 3.77
CA GLN A 42 -6.83 5.11 3.27
C GLN A 42 -5.55 5.93 3.04
N VAL A 43 -4.59 5.88 3.97
CA VAL A 43 -3.30 6.55 3.82
C VAL A 43 -2.49 5.91 2.70
N CYS A 44 -2.50 4.58 2.58
CA CYS A 44 -1.87 3.86 1.48
C CYS A 44 -2.44 4.29 0.11
N GLN A 45 -3.76 4.41 -0.01
CA GLN A 45 -4.39 4.86 -1.26
C GLN A 45 -3.98 6.28 -1.62
N CYS A 46 -3.92 7.19 -0.63
CA CYS A 46 -3.45 8.55 -0.83
C CYS A 46 -1.98 8.57 -1.29
N PHE A 47 -1.12 7.79 -0.62
CA PHE A 47 0.29 7.64 -1.00
C PHE A 47 0.45 7.15 -2.44
N VAL A 48 -0.26 6.07 -2.82
CA VAL A 48 -0.23 5.51 -4.17
C VAL A 48 -0.65 6.55 -5.21
N ASN A 49 -1.77 7.25 -4.98
CA ASN A 49 -2.25 8.28 -5.89
C ASN A 49 -1.23 9.42 -6.08
N LEU A 50 -0.59 9.86 -5.00
CA LEU A 50 0.44 10.91 -5.04
C LEU A 50 1.73 10.43 -5.72
N CYS A 51 2.16 9.20 -5.48
CA CYS A 51 3.30 8.60 -6.18
C CYS A 51 3.05 8.50 -7.69
N LEU A 52 1.86 8.05 -8.09
CA LEU A 52 1.48 7.96 -9.51
C LEU A 52 1.36 9.33 -10.17
N ALA A 53 0.92 10.34 -9.41
CA ALA A 53 0.86 11.73 -9.85
C ALA A 53 2.24 12.44 -9.79
N LYS A 54 3.30 11.78 -9.34
CA LYS A 54 4.64 12.36 -9.12
C LYS A 54 4.60 13.62 -8.23
N ASN A 55 3.74 13.59 -7.21
CA ASN A 55 3.52 14.72 -6.33
C ASN A 55 4.35 14.57 -5.04
N GLU A 56 5.09 15.62 -4.67
CA GLU A 56 5.95 15.67 -3.48
C GLU A 56 5.18 15.52 -2.16
N LEU A 57 3.87 15.76 -2.14
CA LEU A 57 3.02 15.45 -0.98
C LEU A 57 3.06 13.96 -0.61
N ALA A 58 3.55 13.08 -1.49
CA ALA A 58 3.82 11.68 -1.16
C ALA A 58 4.80 11.53 0.03
N PHE A 59 5.74 12.46 0.23
CA PHE A 59 6.66 12.44 1.38
C PHE A 59 5.90 12.58 2.71
N LEU A 60 4.87 13.43 2.74
CA LEU A 60 4.02 13.59 3.93
C LEU A 60 3.23 12.31 4.23
N GLN A 61 2.75 11.62 3.20
CA GLN A 61 2.07 10.33 3.40
C GLN A 61 3.06 9.24 3.83
N ALA A 62 4.31 9.24 3.35
CA ALA A 62 5.34 8.31 3.84
C ALA A 62 5.61 8.48 5.35
N ALA A 63 5.76 9.72 5.82
CA ALA A 63 5.90 10.02 7.24
C ALA A 63 4.66 9.58 8.04
N LYS A 64 3.45 9.84 7.51
CA LYS A 64 2.20 9.39 8.13
C LYS A 64 2.11 7.87 8.24
N LEU A 65 2.44 7.14 7.18
CA LEU A 65 2.49 5.67 7.19
C LEU A 65 3.49 5.16 8.22
N SER A 66 4.65 5.80 8.35
CA SER A 66 5.62 5.43 9.38
C SER A 66 5.14 5.69 10.80
N SER A 67 4.31 6.71 11.03
CA SER A 67 3.70 6.95 12.34
C SER A 67 2.59 5.95 12.69
N LEU A 68 1.93 5.37 11.69
CA LEU A 68 0.87 4.37 11.86
C LEU A 68 1.42 2.94 12.05
N ALA A 69 2.70 2.72 11.70
CA ALA A 69 3.36 1.43 11.77
C ALA A 69 4.59 1.46 12.68
N ASP A 70 4.32 1.42 13.98
CA ASP A 70 5.27 1.38 15.09
C ASP A 70 6.04 0.06 15.22
N ASP A 71 5.48 -1.04 14.69
CA ASP A 71 6.10 -2.35 14.68
C ASP A 71 6.38 -2.89 13.26
N LYS A 72 7.23 -3.92 13.17
CA LYS A 72 7.65 -4.53 11.90
C LYS A 72 6.50 -5.26 11.18
N GLU A 73 5.50 -5.75 11.90
CA GLU A 73 4.36 -6.46 11.30
C GLU A 73 3.44 -5.47 10.57
N LYS A 74 3.12 -4.33 11.19
CA LYS A 74 2.36 -3.24 10.55
C LYS A 74 3.11 -2.67 9.36
N GLN A 75 4.43 -2.55 9.44
CA GLN A 75 5.25 -2.11 8.31
C GLN A 75 5.16 -3.10 7.13
N ASP A 76 5.23 -4.41 7.40
CA ASP A 76 5.03 -5.44 6.35
C ASP A 76 3.60 -5.42 5.80
N GLN A 77 2.59 -5.22 6.66
CA GLN A 77 1.19 -5.06 6.24
C GLN A 77 1.04 -3.89 5.27
N ILE A 78 1.64 -2.73 5.56
CA ILE A 78 1.63 -1.58 4.63
C ILE A 78 2.28 -1.95 3.30
N PHE A 79 3.45 -2.61 3.31
CA PHE A 79 4.08 -3.05 2.07
C PHE A 79 3.16 -3.95 1.22
N ARG A 80 2.45 -4.90 1.85
CA ARG A 80 1.50 -5.77 1.15
C ARG A 80 0.31 -4.98 0.57
N ILE A 81 -0.25 -4.06 1.33
CA ILE A 81 -1.34 -3.19 0.86
C ILE A 81 -0.87 -2.35 -0.33
N LEU A 82 0.29 -1.71 -0.23
CA LEU A 82 0.87 -0.92 -1.31
C LEU A 82 1.12 -1.77 -2.57
N GLU A 83 1.59 -3.01 -2.41
CA GLU A 83 1.82 -3.95 -3.52
C GLU A 83 0.52 -4.24 -4.27
N ILE A 84 -0.55 -4.53 -3.54
CA ILE A 84 -1.89 -4.74 -4.11
C ILE A 84 -2.35 -3.48 -4.85
N LEU A 85 -2.26 -2.31 -4.22
CA LEU A 85 -2.75 -1.05 -4.81
C LEU A 85 -1.96 -0.65 -6.06
N PHE A 86 -0.63 -0.77 -6.06
CA PHE A 86 0.16 -0.49 -7.27
C PHE A 86 -0.09 -1.54 -8.36
N SER A 87 -0.38 -2.80 -8.02
CA SER A 87 -0.66 -3.86 -8.99
C SER A 87 -1.91 -3.57 -9.83
N GLN A 88 -2.89 -2.87 -9.27
CA GLN A 88 -4.08 -2.42 -9.99
C GLN A 88 -3.75 -1.41 -11.12
N HIS A 89 -2.56 -0.82 -11.11
CA HIS A 89 -2.09 0.13 -12.12
C HIS A 89 -0.98 -0.45 -13.02
N ILE A 90 -0.77 -1.77 -13.01
CA ILE A 90 0.31 -2.43 -13.76
C ILE A 90 0.21 -2.26 -15.28
N GLU A 91 -0.98 -1.97 -15.80
CA GLU A 91 -1.16 -1.67 -17.23
C GLU A 91 -0.46 -0.36 -17.63
N LYS A 92 -0.28 0.57 -16.68
CA LYS A 92 0.43 1.84 -16.89
C LYS A 92 1.91 1.68 -16.59
N GLU A 93 2.76 2.38 -17.34
CA GLU A 93 4.20 2.43 -17.07
C GLU A 93 4.51 2.98 -15.67
N SER A 94 3.74 3.99 -15.23
CA SER A 94 3.88 4.56 -13.88
C SER A 94 3.62 3.51 -12.80
N GLY A 95 2.58 2.68 -12.94
CA GLY A 95 2.29 1.60 -11.99
C GLY A 95 3.40 0.54 -11.96
N ARG A 96 3.86 0.07 -13.12
CA ARG A 96 5.01 -0.88 -13.20
C ARG A 96 6.26 -0.33 -12.55
N THR A 97 6.59 0.93 -12.83
CA THR A 97 7.75 1.60 -12.25
C THR A 97 7.62 1.75 -10.74
N SER A 98 6.45 2.17 -10.25
CA SER A 98 6.19 2.29 -8.81
C SER A 98 6.27 0.94 -8.09
N LEU A 99 5.85 -0.14 -8.74
CA LEU A 99 5.90 -1.49 -8.17
C LEU A 99 7.34 -2.03 -8.11
N ASP A 100 8.18 -1.80 -9.13
CA ASP A 100 9.64 -2.08 -9.07
C ASP A 100 10.30 -1.32 -7.92
N ARG A 101 9.95 -0.03 -7.76
CA ARG A 101 10.45 0.80 -6.66
C ARG A 101 10.00 0.28 -5.30
N LEU A 102 8.75 -0.15 -5.16
CA LEU A 102 8.24 -0.74 -3.92
C LEU A 102 9.05 -1.98 -3.54
N PHE A 103 9.39 -2.84 -4.51
CA PHE A 103 10.23 -4.01 -4.26
C PHE A 103 11.64 -3.63 -3.78
N GLN A 104 12.26 -2.61 -4.38
CA GLN A 104 13.56 -2.11 -3.91
C GLN A 104 13.46 -1.53 -2.49
N SER A 105 12.43 -0.73 -2.21
CA SER A 105 12.17 -0.18 -0.89
C SER A 105 11.96 -1.26 0.16
N ARG A 106 11.21 -2.32 -0.14
CA ARG A 106 11.03 -3.47 0.76
C ARG A 106 12.35 -4.20 1.01
N LYS A 107 13.21 -4.33 -0.01
CA LYS A 107 14.56 -4.90 0.14
C LYS A 107 15.44 -4.04 1.06
N MET A 108 15.41 -2.71 0.90
CA MET A 108 16.13 -1.78 1.77
C MET A 108 15.66 -1.87 3.22
N TRP A 109 14.35 -1.90 3.43
CA TRP A 109 13.76 -2.06 4.77
C TRP A 109 14.17 -3.39 5.44
N ARG A 110 14.22 -4.48 4.67
CA ARG A 110 14.76 -5.78 5.15
C ARG A 110 16.26 -5.72 5.45
N ALA A 111 16.99 -4.83 4.80
CA ALA A 111 18.40 -4.54 5.07
C ALA A 111 18.62 -3.50 6.18
N ASN A 112 17.62 -3.28 7.04
CA ASN A 112 17.65 -2.37 8.21
C ASN A 112 17.58 -0.86 7.90
N VAL A 113 17.19 -0.46 6.69
CA VAL A 113 16.79 0.94 6.44
C VAL A 113 15.47 1.23 7.16
N SER A 114 15.32 2.44 7.69
CA SER A 114 14.06 2.84 8.34
C SER A 114 12.89 2.75 7.36
N PHE A 115 11.71 2.45 7.88
CA PHE A 115 10.53 2.27 7.05
C PHE A 115 10.16 3.54 6.26
N GLN A 116 10.19 4.71 6.90
CA GLN A 116 10.00 5.98 6.22
C GLN A 116 11.01 6.17 5.08
N ASN A 117 12.31 6.02 5.33
CA ASN A 117 13.34 6.23 4.30
C ASN A 117 13.19 5.24 3.14
N ALA A 118 12.78 4.01 3.44
CA ALA A 118 12.47 3.03 2.41
C ALA A 118 11.30 3.49 1.52
N LEU A 119 10.21 4.02 2.08
CA LEU A 119 9.11 4.57 1.29
C LEU A 119 9.50 5.82 0.51
N GLU A 120 10.26 6.73 1.12
CA GLU A 120 10.73 7.96 0.48
C GLU A 120 11.64 7.70 -0.72
N TYR A 121 12.43 6.63 -0.68
CA TYR A 121 13.22 6.18 -1.82
C TYR A 121 12.36 5.95 -3.08
N MET A 122 11.11 5.49 -2.92
CA MET A 122 10.19 5.32 -4.06
C MET A 122 9.85 6.64 -4.75
N ILE A 123 9.85 7.73 -4.00
CA ILE A 123 9.50 9.07 -4.49
C ILE A 123 10.71 9.69 -5.21
N ILE A 124 11.90 9.54 -4.61
CA ILE A 124 13.15 10.17 -5.09
C ILE A 124 13.69 9.53 -6.37
N GLN A 125 13.56 8.21 -6.52
CA GLN A 125 14.17 7.49 -7.65
C GLN A 125 13.76 8.12 -8.99
N PRO A 126 14.73 8.50 -9.86
CA PRO A 126 14.41 8.89 -11.23
C PRO A 126 13.78 7.69 -11.95
N ALA A 127 12.88 7.94 -12.91
CA ALA A 127 12.43 6.86 -13.79
C ALA A 127 13.68 6.25 -14.45
N LYS A 128 13.84 4.92 -14.38
CA LYS A 128 14.91 4.24 -15.11
C LYS A 128 14.77 4.69 -16.56
N ARG A 129 15.78 5.42 -17.08
CA ARG A 129 15.86 5.75 -18.49
C ARG A 129 16.03 4.41 -19.22
N SER A 130 14.97 3.94 -19.85
CA SER A 130 15.00 2.85 -20.83
C SER A 130 15.80 3.28 -22.05
#